data_AF-A0A0C2C5I6-F1
#
_entry.id   AF-A0A0C2C5I6-F1
#
_cell.length_a   1.000
_cell.length_b   1.000
_cell.length_c   1.000
_cell.angle_alpha   90.00
_cell.angle_beta   90.00
_cell.angle_gamma   90.00
#
_symmetry.space_group_name_H-M   'P 1'
#
loop_
_entity.id
_entity.type
_entity.pdbx_description
1 polymer ?
#
loop_
_entity_poly.entity_id
_entity_poly.type
_entity_poly.pdbx_seq_one_letter_code
_entity_poly.pdbx_strand_id
1 'polypeptide(L)'
;VLCLGDEEGVAVVKDALKQVIDMHKEFGIKYFHIGADEAFEFGVCEKSREWIDSKGPAGATKQLLALTHLKNIAEYVKRLTGSSATVLAWHDMLKDFDSRMISELGLGKIIEPVIWDYSENIVTMPEWKKAKFTVEDAAFSMISTNFPVVWASSAYKGANFPSAKYIDIRHYETNNRAWIETKTEQEKKVQQVPRHHHHRMAK
;
A
#
# COMPACT_ATOMS: atom_id res chain seq x y z
N VAL A 1 6.60 12.32 -10.83
CA VAL A 1 7.01 11.61 -9.61
C VAL A 1 7.63 12.60 -8.64
N LEU A 2 7.31 12.51 -7.34
CA LEU A 2 7.82 13.39 -6.28
C LEU A 2 9.26 13.04 -5.92
N CYS A 3 10.13 14.05 -5.72
CA CYS A 3 11.44 13.83 -5.13
C CYS A 3 11.30 13.65 -3.61
N LEU A 4 11.48 12.42 -3.10
CA LEU A 4 11.14 12.09 -1.70
C LEU A 4 12.06 12.74 -0.66
N GLY A 5 13.32 13.01 -1.02
CA GLY A 5 14.25 13.78 -0.20
C GLY A 5 14.05 15.29 -0.27
N ASP A 6 13.13 15.80 -1.10
CA ASP A 6 12.84 17.23 -1.17
C ASP A 6 11.81 17.65 -0.13
N GLU A 7 12.27 18.27 0.96
CA GLU A 7 11.38 18.70 2.05
C GLU A 7 10.34 19.73 1.60
N GLU A 8 10.68 20.64 0.67
CA GLU A 8 9.74 21.64 0.16
C GLU A 8 8.67 20.98 -0.72
N GLY A 9 9.08 20.07 -1.61
CA GLY A 9 8.15 19.28 -2.42
C GLY A 9 7.21 18.43 -1.56
N VAL A 10 7.75 17.79 -0.52
CA VAL A 10 6.96 17.01 0.45
C VAL A 10 6.04 17.92 1.28
N ALA A 11 6.43 19.16 1.57
CA ALA A 11 5.58 20.13 2.26
C ALA A 11 4.35 20.50 1.43
N VAL A 12 4.50 20.66 0.10
CA VAL A 12 3.35 20.89 -0.81
C VAL A 12 2.37 19.70 -0.76
N VAL A 13 2.88 18.46 -0.75
CA VAL A 13 2.02 17.27 -0.62
C VAL A 13 1.29 17.26 0.72
N LYS A 14 1.98 17.58 1.82
CA LYS A 14 1.37 17.70 3.15
C LYS A 14 0.31 18.80 3.21
N ASP A 15 0.52 19.92 2.53
CA ASP A 15 -0.48 20.97 2.47
C ASP A 15 -1.72 20.53 1.68
N ALA A 16 -1.54 19.87 0.53
CA ALA A 16 -2.64 19.30 -0.24
C ALA A 16 -3.46 18.28 0.59
N LEU A 17 -2.79 17.37 1.30
CA LEU A 17 -3.43 16.42 2.21
C LEU A 17 -4.23 17.13 3.30
N LYS A 18 -3.66 18.19 3.89
CA LYS A 18 -4.32 18.99 4.91
C LYS A 18 -5.58 19.66 4.38
N GLN A 19 -5.51 20.28 3.21
CA GLN A 19 -6.67 20.93 2.59
C GLN A 19 -7.83 19.93 2.37
N VAL A 20 -7.54 18.74 1.83
CA VAL A 20 -8.57 17.71 1.65
C VAL A 20 -9.15 17.27 2.99
N ILE A 21 -8.31 17.00 4.00
CA ILE A 21 -8.78 16.57 5.33
C ILE A 21 -9.61 17.67 6.00
N ASP A 22 -9.19 18.92 5.95
CA ASP A 22 -9.90 20.04 6.57
C ASP A 22 -11.31 20.21 6.00
N MET A 23 -11.48 19.98 4.69
CA MET A 23 -12.79 20.02 4.03
C MET A 23 -13.70 18.84 4.38
N HIS A 24 -13.15 17.69 4.78
CA HIS A 24 -13.93 16.46 4.96
C HIS A 24 -14.09 16.02 6.42
N LYS A 25 -13.26 16.54 7.35
CA LYS A 25 -13.21 16.07 8.74
C LYS A 25 -14.52 16.25 9.50
N GLU A 26 -15.31 17.28 9.17
CA GLU A 26 -16.62 17.51 9.79
C GLU A 26 -17.65 16.42 9.47
N PHE A 27 -17.51 15.75 8.31
CA PHE A 27 -18.39 14.66 7.88
C PHE A 27 -17.95 13.29 8.42
N GLY A 28 -16.82 13.23 9.14
CA GLY A 28 -16.25 12.00 9.68
C GLY A 28 -15.43 11.23 8.64
N ILE A 29 -14.11 11.36 8.70
CA ILE A 29 -13.18 10.61 7.84
C ILE A 29 -12.87 9.26 8.50
N LYS A 30 -13.48 8.19 7.98
CA LYS A 30 -13.20 6.81 8.42
C LYS A 30 -11.97 6.22 7.72
N TYR A 31 -11.79 6.53 6.44
CA TYR A 31 -10.71 6.02 5.61
C TYR A 31 -10.08 7.16 4.83
N PHE A 32 -8.75 7.12 4.67
CA PHE A 32 -8.03 8.08 3.86
C PHE A 32 -6.95 7.35 3.04
N HIS A 33 -7.10 7.34 1.72
CA HIS A 33 -6.17 6.64 0.83
C HIS A 33 -5.07 7.59 0.37
N ILE A 34 -3.80 7.23 0.58
CA ILE A 34 -2.63 8.06 0.25
C ILE A 34 -1.94 7.70 -1.08
N GLY A 35 -2.48 6.71 -1.80
CA GLY A 35 -2.01 6.32 -3.14
C GLY A 35 -0.80 5.40 -3.07
N ALA A 36 0.27 5.77 -3.77
CA ALA A 36 1.53 5.02 -3.93
C ALA A 36 1.48 3.82 -4.89
N ASP A 37 0.57 3.85 -5.86
CA ASP A 37 0.56 2.96 -7.03
C ASP A 37 1.62 3.36 -8.05
N GLU A 38 2.10 2.37 -8.81
CA GLU A 38 2.91 2.59 -10.02
C GLU A 38 4.12 3.54 -9.85
N ALA A 39 4.69 3.59 -8.64
CA ALA A 39 5.86 4.39 -8.31
C ALA A 39 7.15 3.70 -8.78
N PHE A 40 7.43 3.76 -10.09
CA PHE A 40 8.57 3.04 -10.68
C PHE A 40 9.94 3.71 -10.45
N GLU A 41 9.98 5.03 -10.25
CA GLU A 41 11.23 5.79 -10.13
C GLU A 41 11.27 6.67 -8.88
N PHE A 42 11.82 6.15 -7.80
CA PHE A 42 12.08 6.89 -6.56
C PHE A 42 13.55 6.76 -6.13
N GLY A 43 14.01 7.69 -5.28
CA GLY A 43 15.39 7.69 -4.82
C GLY A 43 16.43 8.05 -5.88
N VAL A 44 16.00 8.64 -7.01
CA VAL A 44 16.89 8.98 -8.14
C VAL A 44 17.19 10.47 -8.24
N CYS A 45 16.38 11.37 -7.69
CA CYS A 45 16.68 12.80 -7.69
C CYS A 45 17.79 13.15 -6.68
N GLU A 46 18.45 14.30 -6.88
CA GLU A 46 19.59 14.77 -6.09
C GLU A 46 19.33 14.75 -4.58
N LYS A 47 18.31 15.46 -4.10
CA LYS A 47 17.97 15.50 -2.67
C LYS A 47 17.66 14.13 -2.06
N SER A 48 17.13 13.19 -2.87
CA SER A 48 16.93 11.81 -2.39
C SER A 48 18.23 11.02 -2.27
N ARG A 49 19.19 11.24 -3.18
CA ARG A 49 20.52 10.62 -3.10
C ARG A 49 21.29 11.20 -1.92
N GLU A 50 21.25 12.50 -1.71
CA GLU A 50 21.83 13.16 -0.52
C GLU A 50 21.24 12.60 0.78
N TRP A 51 19.91 12.44 0.84
CA TRP A 51 19.26 11.82 2.00
C TRP A 51 19.76 10.40 2.23
N ILE A 52 19.90 9.60 1.16
CA ILE A 52 20.41 8.22 1.21
C ILE A 52 21.85 8.19 1.75
N ASP A 53 22.72 9.05 1.21
CA ASP A 53 24.14 9.12 1.56
C ASP A 53 24.35 9.64 2.99
N SER A 54 23.46 10.52 3.47
CA SER A 54 23.53 11.10 4.82
C SER A 54 23.38 10.08 5.97
N LYS A 55 22.92 8.86 5.69
CA LYS A 55 22.65 7.83 6.71
C LYS A 55 23.86 6.99 7.11
N GLY A 56 25.07 7.36 6.66
CA GLY A 56 26.34 6.82 7.15
C GLY A 56 27.00 5.80 6.20
N PRO A 57 28.05 5.07 6.66
CA PRO A 57 28.91 4.26 5.79
C PRO A 57 28.21 3.10 5.07
N ALA A 58 27.07 2.65 5.58
CA ALA A 58 26.24 1.63 4.94
C ALA A 58 25.18 2.23 3.99
N GLY A 59 24.96 3.55 4.03
CA GLY A 59 23.89 4.27 3.33
C GLY A 59 22.49 3.80 3.73
N ALA A 60 21.47 4.64 3.48
CA ALA A 60 20.10 4.13 3.41
C ALA A 60 19.81 3.55 2.03
N THR A 61 18.84 2.64 1.90
CA THR A 61 18.43 2.15 0.58
C THR A 61 17.31 3.01 0.01
N LYS A 62 17.07 2.92 -1.30
CA LYS A 62 15.89 3.51 -1.94
C LYS A 62 14.58 3.01 -1.32
N GLN A 63 14.53 1.74 -0.92
CA GLN A 63 13.38 1.17 -0.22
C GLN A 63 13.17 1.83 1.15
N LEU A 64 14.25 2.04 1.92
CA LEU A 64 14.17 2.71 3.22
C LEU A 64 13.66 4.14 3.07
N LEU A 65 14.15 4.87 2.06
CA LEU A 65 13.64 6.20 1.73
C LEU A 65 12.13 6.17 1.43
N ALA A 66 11.70 5.28 0.54
CA ALA A 66 10.29 5.16 0.14
C ALA A 66 9.37 4.75 1.31
N LEU A 67 9.75 3.76 2.11
CA LEU A 67 8.99 3.32 3.28
C LEU A 67 8.95 4.39 4.38
N THR A 68 10.07 5.10 4.60
CA THR A 68 10.12 6.22 5.55
C THR A 68 9.19 7.34 5.10
N HIS A 69 9.19 7.67 3.80
CA HIS A 69 8.26 8.66 3.25
C HIS A 69 6.80 8.22 3.44
N LEU A 70 6.46 6.99 3.07
CA LEU A 70 5.11 6.44 3.20
C LEU A 70 4.63 6.47 4.67
N LYS A 71 5.49 6.06 5.60
CA LYS A 71 5.25 6.18 7.05
C LYS A 71 4.99 7.62 7.49
N ASN A 72 5.86 8.55 7.11
CA ASN A 72 5.76 9.96 7.51
C ASN A 72 4.47 10.61 7.02
N ILE A 73 4.03 10.28 5.80
CA ILE A 73 2.76 10.74 5.23
C ILE A 73 1.58 10.12 5.98
N ALA A 74 1.59 8.82 6.25
CA ALA A 74 0.53 8.15 7.00
C ALA A 74 0.40 8.71 8.44
N GLU A 75 1.52 8.90 9.14
CA GLU A 75 1.53 9.53 10.47
C GLU A 75 1.01 10.97 10.44
N TYR A 76 1.32 11.72 9.39
CA TYR A 76 0.79 13.08 9.21
C TYR A 76 -0.74 13.07 9.03
N VAL A 77 -1.27 12.17 8.20
CA VAL A 77 -2.73 11.97 8.05
C VAL A 77 -3.37 11.56 9.38
N LYS A 78 -2.75 10.63 10.12
CA LYS A 78 -3.23 10.23 11.46
C LYS A 78 -3.28 11.43 12.41
N ARG A 79 -2.26 12.29 12.44
CA ARG A 79 -2.28 13.52 13.26
C ARG A 79 -3.43 14.46 12.87
N LEU A 80 -3.61 14.72 11.58
CA LEU A 80 -4.66 15.63 11.10
C LEU A 80 -6.08 15.11 11.37
N THR A 81 -6.25 13.79 11.42
CA THR A 81 -7.55 13.13 11.67
C THR A 81 -7.75 12.76 13.14
N GLY A 82 -6.85 13.14 14.06
CA GLY A 82 -6.94 12.73 15.46
C GLY A 82 -6.89 11.21 15.65
N SER A 83 -6.21 10.51 14.74
CA SER A 83 -6.10 9.04 14.64
C SER A 83 -7.40 8.30 14.31
N SER A 84 -8.50 8.99 14.00
CA SER A 84 -9.78 8.34 13.70
C SER A 84 -9.81 7.64 12.34
N ALA A 85 -9.06 8.15 11.36
CA ALA A 85 -9.05 7.61 10.01
C ALA A 85 -8.09 6.42 9.90
N THR A 86 -8.53 5.33 9.28
CA THR A 86 -7.65 4.28 8.75
C THR A 86 -6.95 4.79 7.50
N VAL A 87 -5.62 4.67 7.45
CA VAL A 87 -4.84 5.10 6.28
C VAL A 87 -4.66 3.92 5.34
N LEU A 88 -5.03 4.11 4.09
CA LEU A 88 -4.93 3.09 3.04
C LEU A 88 -3.84 3.46 2.04
N ALA A 89 -3.11 2.48 1.53
CA ALA A 89 -2.11 2.68 0.47
C ALA A 89 -2.12 1.50 -0.50
N TRP A 90 -1.78 1.73 -1.76
CA TRP A 90 -1.67 0.67 -2.75
C TRP A 90 -0.50 -0.26 -2.43
N HIS A 91 -0.68 -1.55 -2.72
CA HIS A 91 0.26 -2.61 -2.36
C HIS A 91 1.56 -2.64 -3.21
N ASP A 92 1.60 -1.92 -4.34
CA ASP A 92 2.59 -2.06 -5.42
C ASP A 92 4.03 -2.06 -4.93
N MET A 93 4.41 -1.09 -4.10
CA MET A 93 5.75 -1.05 -3.53
C MET A 93 5.93 -2.08 -2.41
N LEU A 94 4.90 -2.32 -1.61
CA LEU A 94 4.97 -3.14 -0.40
C LEU A 94 5.18 -4.62 -0.70
N LYS A 95 4.75 -5.09 -1.87
CA LYS A 95 4.99 -6.49 -2.29
C LYS A 95 6.45 -6.76 -2.65
N ASP A 96 7.22 -5.77 -3.08
CA ASP A 96 8.59 -6.01 -3.55
C ASP A 96 9.67 -5.56 -2.54
N PHE A 97 9.27 -4.93 -1.44
CA PHE A 97 10.18 -4.39 -0.43
C PHE A 97 10.51 -5.39 0.67
N ASP A 98 11.66 -5.18 1.33
CA ASP A 98 12.10 -6.04 2.42
C ASP A 98 11.09 -6.05 3.59
N SER A 99 10.52 -7.21 3.84
CA SER A 99 9.56 -7.48 4.92
C SER A 99 10.09 -7.08 6.30
N ARG A 100 11.40 -7.24 6.57
CA ARG A 100 12.01 -6.84 7.85
C ARG A 100 11.97 -5.34 8.02
N MET A 101 12.28 -4.60 6.96
CA MET A 101 12.26 -3.13 6.97
C MET A 101 10.84 -2.59 7.21
N ILE A 102 9.84 -3.22 6.59
CA ILE A 102 8.42 -2.89 6.83
C ILE A 102 8.06 -3.11 8.31
N SER A 103 8.50 -4.24 8.87
CA SER A 103 8.28 -4.60 10.28
C SER A 103 8.94 -3.62 11.25
N GLU A 104 10.23 -3.32 11.05
CA GLU A 104 11.04 -2.41 11.86
C GLU A 104 10.48 -0.99 11.87
N LEU A 105 10.02 -0.50 10.72
CA LEU A 105 9.36 0.79 10.61
C LEU A 105 7.94 0.78 11.19
N GLY A 106 7.36 -0.40 11.43
CA GLY A 106 6.05 -0.56 12.05
C GLY A 106 4.88 -0.16 11.17
N LEU A 107 5.01 -0.27 9.83
CA LEU A 107 3.97 0.20 8.89
C LEU A 107 2.62 -0.48 9.12
N GLY A 108 2.61 -1.76 9.50
CA GLY A 108 1.39 -2.52 9.77
C GLY A 108 0.53 -2.00 10.92
N LYS A 109 1.03 -1.06 11.72
CA LYS A 109 0.27 -0.39 12.79
C LYS A 109 -0.42 0.89 12.31
N ILE A 110 -0.02 1.44 11.17
CA ILE A 110 -0.42 2.78 10.72
C ILE A 110 -1.07 2.79 9.33
N ILE A 111 -0.81 1.78 8.49
CA ILE A 111 -1.32 1.65 7.13
C ILE A 111 -1.98 0.28 6.96
N GLU A 112 -3.09 0.24 6.23
CA GLU A 112 -3.72 -0.98 5.74
C GLU A 112 -3.59 -1.01 4.20
N PRO A 113 -2.82 -1.95 3.63
CA PRO A 113 -2.59 -2.01 2.20
C PRO A 113 -3.85 -2.42 1.43
N VAL A 114 -4.01 -1.87 0.23
CA VAL A 114 -5.04 -2.23 -0.73
C VAL A 114 -4.38 -2.93 -1.91
N ILE A 115 -4.78 -4.18 -2.11
CA ILE A 115 -4.33 -5.02 -3.21
C ILE A 115 -5.31 -4.84 -4.38
N TRP A 116 -4.78 -4.69 -5.59
CA TRP A 116 -5.55 -4.47 -6.80
C TRP A 116 -4.89 -5.10 -8.02
N ASP A 117 -5.69 -5.27 -9.09
CA ASP A 117 -5.27 -5.82 -10.37
C ASP A 117 -6.29 -5.42 -11.45
N TYR A 118 -5.81 -5.00 -12.62
CA TYR A 118 -6.67 -4.62 -13.75
C TYR A 118 -7.28 -5.80 -14.50
N SER A 119 -6.68 -6.97 -14.43
CA SER A 119 -7.11 -8.12 -15.22
C SER A 119 -8.31 -8.83 -14.61
N GLU A 120 -9.14 -9.41 -15.47
CA GLU A 120 -10.31 -10.22 -15.08
C GLU A 120 -9.95 -11.48 -14.31
N ASN A 121 -8.67 -11.89 -14.39
CA ASN A 121 -8.16 -13.07 -13.72
C ASN A 121 -7.23 -12.74 -12.55
N ILE A 122 -6.95 -11.47 -12.24
CA ILE A 122 -6.01 -11.08 -11.19
C ILE A 122 -4.57 -11.62 -11.47
N VAL A 123 -4.09 -11.43 -12.71
CA VAL A 123 -2.80 -11.94 -13.22
C VAL A 123 -1.54 -11.16 -12.88
N THR A 124 -1.63 -9.86 -12.60
CA THR A 124 -0.49 -8.96 -12.25
C THR A 124 0.04 -9.16 -10.83
N MET A 125 -0.49 -10.14 -10.10
CA MET A 125 0.09 -10.74 -8.90
C MET A 125 1.05 -11.87 -9.32
N PRO A 126 2.30 -11.58 -9.74
CA PRO A 126 3.06 -12.50 -10.55
C PRO A 126 3.81 -13.48 -9.63
N GLU A 127 3.13 -14.57 -9.29
CA GLU A 127 3.66 -15.95 -9.30
C GLU A 127 2.54 -17.01 -9.52
N TRP A 128 1.27 -16.59 -9.70
CA TRP A 128 0.13 -17.46 -9.39
C TRP A 128 -0.33 -18.46 -10.46
N LYS A 129 0.22 -18.48 -11.69
CA LYS A 129 -0.33 -19.30 -12.79
C LYS A 129 0.62 -20.28 -13.48
N LYS A 130 1.62 -20.82 -12.77
CA LYS A 130 2.42 -21.98 -13.22
C LYS A 130 2.79 -22.99 -12.13
N ALA A 131 1.90 -23.28 -11.18
CA ALA A 131 1.87 -24.61 -10.56
C ALA A 131 0.50 -24.80 -9.92
N LYS A 132 -0.23 -25.81 -10.38
CA LYS A 132 -1.61 -26.11 -10.05
C LYS A 132 -1.87 -26.45 -8.57
N PHE A 133 -0.92 -26.21 -7.65
CA PHE A 133 -1.01 -26.64 -6.25
C PHE A 133 -0.28 -25.82 -5.16
N THR A 134 0.47 -24.73 -5.41
CA THR A 134 1.24 -24.08 -4.29
C THR A 134 1.48 -22.56 -4.34
N VAL A 135 0.91 -21.78 -5.27
CA VAL A 135 1.42 -20.41 -5.55
C VAL A 135 0.38 -19.29 -5.53
N GLU A 136 -0.87 -19.59 -5.18
CA GLU A 136 -1.97 -18.60 -5.14
C GLU A 136 -1.91 -17.66 -3.91
N ASP A 137 -0.96 -17.87 -3.00
CA ASP A 137 -0.90 -17.21 -1.69
C ASP A 137 0.19 -16.15 -1.54
N ALA A 138 1.12 -15.97 -2.50
CA ALA A 138 2.38 -15.26 -2.24
C ALA A 138 2.21 -13.76 -1.85
N ALA A 139 1.46 -12.98 -2.64
CA ALA A 139 1.30 -11.53 -2.36
C ALA A 139 0.45 -11.27 -1.12
N PHE A 140 -0.68 -11.98 -0.97
CA PHE A 140 -1.51 -11.88 0.24
C PHE A 140 -0.75 -12.39 1.48
N SER A 141 -0.01 -13.50 1.40
CA SER A 141 0.80 -14.06 2.50
C SER A 141 1.95 -13.12 2.90
N MET A 142 2.67 -12.59 1.92
CA MET A 142 3.79 -11.67 2.18
C MET A 142 3.31 -10.36 2.79
N ILE A 143 2.25 -9.75 2.25
CA ILE A 143 1.69 -8.53 2.81
C ILE A 143 1.09 -8.84 4.19
N SER A 144 0.32 -9.91 4.35
CA SER A 144 -0.28 -10.27 5.65
C SER A 144 0.73 -10.62 6.75
N THR A 145 1.99 -10.91 6.39
CA THR A 145 3.07 -11.10 7.36
C THR A 145 3.29 -9.85 8.23
N ASN A 146 3.22 -8.66 7.63
CA ASN A 146 3.43 -7.40 8.34
C ASN A 146 2.13 -6.62 8.59
N PHE A 147 1.09 -6.87 7.80
CA PHE A 147 -0.14 -6.09 7.80
C PHE A 147 -1.32 -6.95 8.29
N PRO A 148 -1.83 -6.73 9.51
CA PRO A 148 -2.92 -7.53 10.07
C PRO A 148 -4.25 -7.40 9.32
N VAL A 149 -4.44 -6.28 8.60
CA VAL A 149 -5.61 -6.00 7.78
C VAL A 149 -5.14 -5.59 6.40
N VAL A 150 -5.75 -6.21 5.38
CA VAL A 150 -5.46 -5.99 3.97
C VAL A 150 -6.79 -5.88 3.22
N TRP A 151 -6.86 -4.97 2.27
CA TRP A 151 -8.03 -4.71 1.45
C TRP A 151 -7.83 -5.25 0.04
N ALA A 152 -8.95 -5.52 -0.64
CA ALA A 152 -8.99 -5.87 -2.05
C ALA A 152 -9.80 -4.80 -2.80
N SER A 153 -9.32 -4.39 -3.97
CA SER A 153 -9.99 -3.42 -4.83
C SER A 153 -10.05 -3.89 -6.28
N SER A 154 -11.24 -3.80 -6.86
CA SER A 154 -11.44 -3.99 -8.29
C SER A 154 -11.05 -2.75 -9.10
N ALA A 155 -10.78 -2.97 -10.38
CA ALA A 155 -10.61 -1.90 -11.35
C ALA A 155 -11.95 -1.20 -11.65
N TYR A 156 -11.88 0.10 -11.95
CA TYR A 156 -13.02 0.90 -12.34
C TYR A 156 -12.67 1.80 -13.53
N LYS A 157 -13.70 2.18 -14.29
CA LYS A 157 -13.71 3.00 -15.52
C LYS A 157 -12.37 3.64 -15.93
N GLY A 158 -11.80 3.14 -17.03
CA GLY A 158 -10.64 3.75 -17.70
C GLY A 158 -9.28 3.24 -17.21
N ALA A 159 -9.26 2.25 -16.32
CA ALA A 159 -8.04 1.75 -15.72
C ALA A 159 -7.22 0.76 -16.59
N ASN A 160 -7.70 0.43 -17.80
CA ASN A 160 -7.08 -0.63 -18.62
C ASN A 160 -5.74 -0.20 -19.24
N PHE A 161 -5.61 1.09 -19.54
CA PHE A 161 -4.39 1.70 -20.07
C PHE A 161 -4.47 3.23 -19.95
N PRO A 162 -3.33 3.95 -19.93
CA PRO A 162 -3.30 5.38 -19.60
C PRO A 162 -4.19 6.30 -20.46
N SER A 163 -4.52 5.88 -21.68
CA SER A 163 -5.33 6.66 -22.63
C SER A 163 -6.76 6.12 -22.80
N ALA A 164 -7.24 5.24 -21.93
CA ALA A 164 -8.57 4.64 -22.04
C ALA A 164 -9.67 5.70 -21.82
N LYS A 165 -10.45 5.95 -22.87
CA LYS A 165 -11.56 6.93 -22.84
C LYS A 165 -12.93 6.29 -22.68
N TYR A 166 -13.05 5.02 -23.06
CA TYR A 166 -14.31 4.29 -23.08
C TYR A 166 -14.36 3.27 -21.96
N ILE A 167 -15.58 3.03 -21.46
CA ILE A 167 -15.82 2.03 -20.43
C ILE A 167 -16.07 0.67 -21.09
N ASP A 168 -15.30 -0.33 -20.69
CA ASP A 168 -15.62 -1.73 -20.95
C ASP A 168 -16.36 -2.30 -19.73
N ILE A 169 -17.69 -2.23 -19.77
CA ILE A 169 -18.53 -2.63 -18.64
C ILE A 169 -18.34 -4.12 -18.30
N ARG A 170 -18.20 -4.99 -19.31
CA ARG A 170 -18.09 -6.44 -19.09
C ARG A 170 -16.76 -6.77 -18.44
N HIS A 171 -15.68 -6.12 -18.87
CA HIS A 171 -14.37 -6.26 -18.28
C HIS A 171 -14.37 -5.89 -16.79
N TYR A 172 -14.87 -4.70 -16.44
CA TYR A 172 -14.89 -4.25 -15.04
C TYR A 172 -15.84 -5.06 -14.16
N GLU A 173 -16.97 -5.52 -14.71
CA GLU A 173 -17.89 -6.40 -14.00
C GLU A 173 -17.27 -7.77 -13.72
N THR A 174 -16.58 -8.35 -14.70
CA THR A 174 -15.84 -9.61 -14.53
C THR A 174 -14.72 -9.47 -13.50
N ASN A 175 -13.90 -8.41 -13.60
CA ASN A 175 -12.85 -8.11 -12.63
C ASN A 175 -13.42 -7.93 -11.21
N ASN A 176 -14.55 -7.22 -11.07
CA ASN A 176 -15.19 -7.04 -9.76
C ASN A 176 -15.65 -8.37 -9.15
N ARG A 177 -16.26 -9.25 -9.95
CA ARG A 177 -16.63 -10.60 -9.49
C ARG A 177 -15.42 -11.41 -9.07
N ALA A 178 -14.35 -11.39 -9.87
CA ALA A 178 -13.10 -12.09 -9.54
C ALA A 178 -12.51 -11.61 -8.20
N TRP A 179 -12.58 -10.30 -7.91
CA TRP A 179 -12.14 -9.75 -6.63
C TRP A 179 -13.02 -10.16 -5.45
N ILE A 180 -14.34 -10.26 -5.64
CA ILE A 180 -15.26 -10.76 -4.62
C ILE A 180 -14.95 -12.22 -4.28
N GLU A 181 -14.76 -13.06 -5.30
CA GLU A 181 -14.41 -14.48 -5.14
C GLU A 181 -13.06 -14.63 -4.43
N THR A 182 -12.03 -13.94 -4.92
CA THR A 182 -10.67 -13.95 -4.34
C THR A 182 -10.67 -13.52 -2.88
N LYS A 183 -11.33 -12.40 -2.56
CA LYS A 183 -11.47 -11.94 -1.17
C LYS A 183 -12.11 -13.01 -0.30
N THR A 184 -13.20 -13.62 -0.75
CA THR A 184 -13.94 -14.62 0.01
C THR A 184 -13.10 -15.88 0.27
N GLU A 185 -12.27 -16.28 -0.68
CA GLU A 185 -11.36 -17.41 -0.52
C GLU A 185 -10.21 -17.10 0.45
N GLN A 186 -9.60 -15.92 0.34
CA GLN A 186 -8.52 -15.49 1.22
C GLN A 186 -8.99 -15.30 2.67
N GLU A 187 -10.21 -14.77 2.88
CA GLU A 187 -10.81 -14.64 4.22
C GLU A 187 -10.92 -15.99 4.94
N LYS A 188 -11.29 -17.06 4.21
CA LYS A 188 -11.38 -18.42 4.78
C LYS A 188 -10.02 -18.94 5.23
N LYS A 189 -8.95 -18.64 4.46
CA LYS A 189 -7.58 -19.07 4.79
C LYS A 189 -7.07 -18.36 6.04
N VAL A 190 -7.25 -17.04 6.14
CA VAL A 190 -6.82 -16.25 7.31
C VAL A 190 -7.54 -16.67 8.59
N GLN A 191 -8.82 -17.06 8.51
CA GLN A 191 -9.57 -17.56 9.68
C GLN A 191 -9.11 -18.94 10.15
N GLN A 192 -8.48 -19.75 9.29
CA GLN A 192 -8.01 -21.10 9.60
C GLN A 192 -6.60 -21.14 10.18
N VAL A 193 -5.80 -20.06 10.05
CA VAL A 193 -4.47 -19.98 10.65
C VAL A 193 -4.61 -19.65 12.15
N PRO A 194 -4.19 -20.54 13.08
CA PRO A 194 -4.18 -20.20 14.49
C PRO A 194 -3.25 -19.00 14.68
N ARG A 195 -3.74 -17.93 15.32
CA ARG A 195 -2.88 -16.81 15.75
C ARG A 195 -1.93 -17.33 16.82
N HIS A 196 -0.85 -17.99 16.42
CA HIS A 196 0.17 -18.47 17.32
C HIS A 196 0.86 -17.25 17.97
N HIS A 197 0.77 -17.24 19.29
CA HIS A 197 1.39 -16.37 20.27
C HIS A 197 2.51 -15.44 19.79
N HIS A 198 2.21 -14.14 19.72
CA HIS A 198 3.14 -13.16 20.29
C HIS A 198 2.78 -12.99 21.76
N HIS A 199 3.62 -13.56 22.63
CA HIS A 199 3.62 -13.30 24.06
C HIS A 199 3.65 -11.79 24.30
N ARG A 200 2.51 -11.22 24.70
CA ARG A 200 2.51 -10.10 25.64
C ARG A 200 3.11 -10.63 26.95
N MET A 201 4.41 -10.47 27.13
CA MET A 201 4.92 -10.26 28.48
C MET A 201 4.65 -8.80 28.82
N ALA A 202 3.56 -8.58 29.56
CA ALA A 202 3.38 -7.38 30.34
C ALA A 202 3.85 -7.71 31.77
N LYS A 203 4.86 -6.99 32.24
CA LYS A 203 4.86 -6.44 33.60
C LYS A 203 4.60 -4.94 33.45
#